data_AF-A0A511J5V2-F1
#
_entry.id   AF-A0A511J5V2-F1
#
_cell.length_a   1.000
_cell.length_b   1.000
_cell.length_c   1.000
_cell.angle_alpha   90.00
_cell.angle_beta   90.00
_cell.angle_gamma   90.00
#
_symmetry.space_group_name_H-M   'P 1'
#
loop_
_entity.id
_entity.type
_entity.pdbx_description
1 polymer ?
#
loop_
_entity_poly.entity_id
_entity_poly.type
_entity_poly.pdbx_seq_one_letter_code
_entity_poly.pdbx_strand_id
1 'polypeptide(L)'
;MRRAVGLVVLGVVLAVTCTFLGRWQWHRHEWRDAQIAVAEANYDAEPVPFADVVAGPSDPLADDEQWLPVTLVGTYQPEATVLLRNRPVEGQAVYHVLVPFQVDGPDGALFVVDRGWVPTGEDATTTVPVPAPPTGEVTLVARLRPAESGSTRTAEGYAQSIDPAQVVASGGLDASGNAVYTGVYGQRVSEDPAPTSVPGDLPTPDLDPGSHLSYAFQWWVFALGSLIGFSWLARRELVDEREELEEASASPNRDEGEPRERSVARPRRREGRAEAEEDALIDAQLADRPGPES
;
A
#
# COMPACT_ATOMS: atom_id res chain seq x y z
N MET A 1 -8.37 -34.81 -30.66
CA MET A 1 -7.43 -34.94 -29.52
C MET A 1 -6.56 -33.69 -29.31
N ARG A 2 -5.96 -33.08 -30.35
CA ARG A 2 -5.05 -31.93 -30.19
C ARG A 2 -5.72 -30.70 -29.56
N ARG A 3 -6.99 -30.46 -29.87
CA ARG A 3 -7.79 -29.34 -29.32
C ARG A 3 -8.10 -29.54 -27.83
N ALA A 4 -8.58 -30.73 -27.46
CA ALA A 4 -8.83 -31.10 -26.06
C ALA A 4 -7.56 -30.98 -25.18
N VAL A 5 -6.40 -31.43 -25.69
CA VAL A 5 -5.13 -31.26 -24.99
C VAL A 5 -4.77 -29.77 -24.84
N GLY A 6 -4.96 -28.97 -25.89
CA GLY A 6 -4.75 -27.52 -25.83
C GLY A 6 -5.62 -26.82 -24.79
N LEU A 7 -6.89 -27.21 -24.65
CA LEU A 7 -7.81 -26.69 -23.64
C LEU A 7 -7.34 -27.03 -22.22
N VAL A 8 -6.93 -28.28 -21.97
CA VAL A 8 -6.40 -28.68 -20.65
C VAL A 8 -5.13 -27.91 -20.32
N VAL A 9 -4.19 -27.78 -21.27
CA VAL A 9 -2.96 -27.01 -21.08
C VAL A 9 -3.27 -25.55 -20.75
N LEU A 10 -4.20 -24.93 -21.48
CA LEU A 10 -4.62 -23.56 -21.21
C LEU A 10 -5.23 -23.41 -19.81
N GLY A 11 -6.11 -24.32 -19.41
CA GLY A 11 -6.68 -24.35 -18.07
C GLY A 11 -5.63 -24.49 -16.98
N VAL A 12 -4.64 -25.35 -17.18
CA VAL A 12 -3.52 -25.53 -16.25
C VAL A 12 -2.67 -24.26 -16.16
N VAL A 13 -2.32 -23.64 -17.28
CA VAL A 13 -1.55 -22.38 -17.30
C VAL A 13 -2.30 -21.30 -16.53
N LEU A 14 -3.59 -21.10 -16.80
CA LEU A 14 -4.42 -20.12 -16.10
C LEU A 14 -4.52 -20.43 -14.60
N ALA A 15 -4.69 -21.70 -14.23
CA ALA A 15 -4.76 -22.10 -12.83
C ALA A 15 -3.46 -21.83 -12.08
N VAL A 16 -2.32 -22.13 -12.71
CA VAL A 16 -0.99 -21.83 -12.15
C VAL A 16 -0.82 -20.33 -11.97
N THR A 17 -1.13 -19.52 -12.99
CA THR A 17 -1.05 -18.05 -12.90
C THR A 17 -1.93 -17.52 -11.76
N CYS A 18 -3.19 -17.94 -11.69
CA CYS A 18 -4.11 -17.51 -10.63
C CYS A 18 -3.60 -17.94 -9.25
N THR A 19 -3.00 -19.12 -9.12
CA THR A 19 -2.43 -19.59 -7.85
C THR A 19 -1.27 -18.69 -7.38
N PHE A 20 -0.39 -18.29 -8.30
CA PHE A 20 0.69 -17.34 -7.99
C PHE A 20 0.17 -15.96 -7.59
N LEU A 21 -0.87 -15.46 -8.27
CA LEU A 21 -1.52 -14.20 -7.91
C LEU A 21 -2.18 -14.27 -6.52
N GLY A 22 -2.85 -15.39 -6.22
CA GLY A 22 -3.43 -15.62 -4.89
C GLY A 22 -2.37 -15.69 -3.79
N ARG A 23 -1.24 -16.36 -4.03
CA ARG A 23 -0.09 -16.38 -3.11
C ARG A 23 0.49 -14.98 -2.89
N TRP A 24 0.59 -14.17 -3.94
CA TRP A 24 1.09 -12.80 -3.83
C TRP A 24 0.15 -11.94 -2.96
N GLN A 25 -1.17 -12.04 -3.17
CA GLN A 25 -2.16 -11.35 -2.32
C GLN A 25 -2.12 -11.82 -0.87
N TRP A 26 -1.94 -13.13 -0.64
CA TRP A 26 -1.78 -13.70 0.70
C TRP A 26 -0.55 -13.14 1.44
N HIS A 27 0.60 -13.08 0.78
CA HIS A 27 1.80 -12.46 1.37
C HIS A 27 1.60 -10.97 1.70
N ARG A 28 0.87 -10.24 0.83
CA ARG A 28 0.48 -8.84 1.09
C ARG A 28 -0.38 -8.72 2.35
N HIS A 29 -1.32 -9.63 2.54
CA HIS A 29 -2.15 -9.71 3.74
C HIS A 29 -1.30 -10.02 4.98
N GLU A 30 -0.48 -11.06 4.97
CA GLU A 30 0.39 -11.41 6.11
C GLU A 30 1.30 -10.25 6.54
N TRP A 31 1.90 -9.55 5.57
CA TRP A 31 2.74 -8.39 5.86
C TRP A 31 1.94 -7.24 6.49
N ARG A 32 0.73 -6.99 5.98
CA ARG A 32 -0.15 -5.93 6.51
C ARG A 32 -0.61 -6.26 7.93
N ASP A 33 -1.05 -7.50 8.15
CA ASP A 33 -1.46 -8.00 9.46
C ASP A 33 -0.33 -7.92 10.48
N ALA A 34 0.91 -8.26 10.08
CA ALA A 34 2.07 -8.14 10.97
C ALA A 34 2.30 -6.69 11.41
N GLN A 35 2.14 -5.71 10.52
CA GLN A 35 2.25 -4.29 10.88
C GLN A 35 1.13 -3.81 11.79
N ILE A 36 -0.10 -4.28 11.56
CA ILE A 36 -1.24 -3.99 12.42
C ILE A 36 -0.97 -4.54 13.81
N ALA A 37 -0.53 -5.79 13.92
CA ALA A 37 -0.23 -6.43 15.20
C ALA A 37 0.84 -5.67 16.00
N VAL A 38 1.90 -5.17 15.33
CA VAL A 38 2.91 -4.32 15.98
C VAL A 38 2.30 -3.01 16.46
N ALA A 39 1.50 -2.34 15.63
CA ALA A 39 0.82 -1.11 16.03
C ALA A 39 -0.15 -1.32 17.20
N GLU A 40 -0.97 -2.38 17.18
CA GLU A 40 -1.90 -2.71 18.26
C GLU A 40 -1.18 -3.05 19.57
N ALA A 41 -0.06 -3.75 19.51
CA ALA A 41 0.72 -4.11 20.69
C ALA A 41 1.40 -2.89 21.33
N ASN A 42 1.91 -1.97 20.50
CA ASN A 42 2.80 -0.92 20.95
C ASN A 42 2.11 0.44 21.12
N TYR A 43 1.17 0.82 20.27
CA TYR A 43 0.72 2.21 20.14
C TYR A 43 0.19 2.80 21.47
N ASP A 44 -0.51 2.00 22.27
CA ASP A 44 -1.06 2.39 23.58
C ASP A 44 -0.36 1.68 24.76
N ALA A 45 0.83 1.11 24.54
CA ALA A 45 1.63 0.50 25.61
C ALA A 45 2.13 1.56 26.62
N GLU A 46 2.44 1.11 27.84
CA GLU A 46 3.06 1.98 28.84
C GLU A 46 4.48 2.39 28.38
N PRO A 47 4.87 3.67 28.45
CA PRO A 47 6.18 4.10 28.01
C PRO A 47 7.34 3.43 28.76
N VAL A 48 8.33 2.97 28.02
CA VAL A 48 9.57 2.40 28.59
C VAL A 48 10.75 3.39 28.44
N PRO A 49 11.82 3.29 29.24
CA PRO A 49 12.99 4.14 29.06
C PRO A 49 13.62 3.95 27.67
N PHE A 50 13.90 5.04 26.95
CA PHE A 50 14.47 4.96 25.60
C PHE A 50 15.82 4.22 25.54
N ALA A 51 16.66 4.39 26.56
CA ALA A 51 17.96 3.73 26.66
C ALA A 51 17.87 2.20 26.79
N ASP A 52 16.71 1.65 27.18
CA ASP A 52 16.49 0.21 27.25
C ASP A 52 16.15 -0.40 25.88
N VAL A 53 15.70 0.43 24.93
CA VAL A 53 15.26 0.01 23.59
C VAL A 53 16.34 0.28 22.55
N VAL A 54 16.89 1.50 22.53
CA VAL A 54 17.88 1.92 21.54
C VAL A 54 19.26 1.97 22.20
N ALA A 55 20.06 0.93 21.96
CA ALA A 55 21.37 0.76 22.58
C ALA A 55 22.44 1.73 22.03
N GLY A 56 22.36 2.07 20.74
CA GLY A 56 23.37 2.87 20.05
C GLY A 56 22.80 3.87 19.03
N PRO A 57 23.49 4.99 18.77
CA PRO A 57 23.04 6.00 17.80
C PRO A 57 22.91 5.51 16.35
N SER A 58 23.62 4.46 15.98
CA SER A 58 23.61 3.91 14.62
C SER A 58 22.78 2.63 14.49
N ASP A 59 22.18 2.16 15.58
CA ASP A 59 21.42 0.92 15.56
C ASP A 59 20.07 1.17 14.87
N PRO A 60 19.66 0.31 13.92
CA PRO A 60 18.33 0.39 13.33
C PRO A 60 17.27 0.02 14.38
N LEU A 61 16.11 0.67 14.30
CA LEU A 61 14.96 0.27 15.11
C LEU A 61 14.50 -1.15 14.70
N ALA A 62 14.25 -2.02 15.67
CA ALA A 62 13.70 -3.34 15.37
C ALA A 62 12.27 -3.23 14.84
N ASP A 63 11.88 -4.12 13.92
CA ASP A 63 10.58 -4.06 13.25
C ASP A 63 9.40 -4.14 14.24
N ASP A 64 9.57 -4.86 15.34
CA ASP A 64 8.60 -5.07 16.42
C ASP A 64 8.60 -3.96 17.49
N GLU A 65 9.54 -3.01 17.43
CA GLU A 65 9.61 -1.85 18.33
C GLU A 65 8.97 -0.59 17.72
N GLN A 66 8.50 -0.68 16.47
CA GLN A 66 7.77 0.42 15.84
C GLN A 66 6.54 0.80 16.66
N TRP A 67 6.27 2.10 16.78
CA TRP A 67 5.19 2.68 17.58
C TRP A 67 5.35 2.56 19.10
N LEU A 68 6.41 1.90 19.59
CA LEU A 68 6.64 1.75 21.03
C LEU A 68 6.84 3.13 21.68
N PRO A 69 6.02 3.50 22.68
CA PRO A 69 6.21 4.72 23.45
C PRO A 69 7.45 4.59 24.31
N VAL A 70 8.32 5.58 24.22
CA VAL A 70 9.53 5.68 25.02
C VAL A 70 9.57 7.01 25.77
N THR A 71 10.20 6.99 26.94
CA THR A 71 10.47 8.19 27.73
C THR A 71 11.93 8.59 27.57
N LEU A 72 12.17 9.86 27.24
CA LEU A 72 13.47 10.52 27.18
C LEU A 72 13.47 11.75 28.07
N VAL A 73 14.63 12.12 28.61
CA VAL A 73 14.85 13.40 29.29
C VAL A 73 15.95 14.14 28.53
N GLY A 74 15.82 15.45 28.37
CA GLY A 74 16.74 16.25 27.57
C GLY A 74 16.20 17.63 27.24
N THR A 75 16.82 18.29 26.26
CA THR A 75 16.49 19.67 25.86
C THR A 75 16.29 19.78 24.35
N TYR A 76 15.25 20.47 23.92
CA TYR A 76 15.04 20.77 22.50
C TYR A 76 16.05 21.79 21.96
N GLN A 77 16.38 21.67 20.68
CA GLN A 77 17.20 22.62 19.92
C GLN A 77 16.31 23.39 18.93
N PRO A 78 15.48 24.36 19.38
CA PRO A 78 14.47 25.01 18.55
C PRO A 78 15.04 25.79 17.36
N GLU A 79 16.27 26.30 17.47
CA GLU A 79 16.98 27.02 16.41
C GLU A 79 17.22 26.13 15.18
N ALA A 80 17.21 24.81 15.39
CA ALA A 80 17.43 23.78 14.37
C ALA A 80 16.14 23.14 13.86
N THR A 81 15.00 23.80 14.05
CA THR A 81 13.71 23.30 13.59
C THR A 81 13.69 23.20 12.07
N VAL A 82 13.25 22.04 11.57
CA VAL A 82 13.12 21.74 10.14
C VAL A 82 11.68 21.39 9.80
N LEU A 83 11.19 21.93 8.68
CA LEU A 83 9.85 21.66 8.19
C LEU A 83 9.85 20.57 7.12
N LEU A 84 9.19 19.45 7.40
CA LEU A 84 9.00 18.38 6.43
C LEU A 84 7.90 18.75 5.44
N ARG A 85 8.16 18.65 4.14
CA ARG A 85 7.20 18.94 3.07
C ARG A 85 6.66 17.66 2.42
N ASN A 86 5.59 17.82 1.64
CA ASN A 86 5.00 16.75 0.81
C ASN A 86 4.47 15.55 1.61
N ARG A 87 4.02 15.78 2.84
CA ARG A 87 3.34 14.80 3.69
C ARG A 87 1.99 15.37 4.12
N PRO A 88 0.95 15.24 3.29
CA PRO A 88 -0.38 15.72 3.66
C PRO A 88 -0.94 14.89 4.81
N VAL A 89 -1.68 15.54 5.70
CA VAL A 89 -2.43 14.90 6.79
C VAL A 89 -3.90 15.07 6.48
N GLU A 90 -4.65 13.96 6.44
CA GLU A 90 -6.10 13.94 6.17
C GLU A 90 -6.52 14.72 4.90
N GLY A 91 -5.66 14.69 3.87
CA GLY A 91 -5.90 15.37 2.59
C GLY A 91 -5.56 16.87 2.59
N GLN A 92 -5.10 17.42 3.71
CA GLN A 92 -4.65 18.81 3.81
C GLN A 92 -3.14 18.94 3.59
N ALA A 93 -2.71 20.00 2.91
CA ALA A 93 -1.30 20.33 2.79
C ALA A 93 -0.79 20.89 4.12
N VAL A 94 0.21 20.22 4.69
CA VAL A 94 0.78 20.55 6.00
C VAL A 94 2.31 20.49 5.95
N TYR A 95 2.95 21.12 6.93
CA TYR A 95 4.35 20.87 7.27
C TYR A 95 4.41 20.10 8.58
N HIS A 96 5.21 19.03 8.63
CA HIS A 96 5.56 18.44 9.92
C HIS A 96 6.71 19.24 10.54
N VAL A 97 6.67 19.40 11.85
CA VAL A 97 7.63 20.16 12.63
C VAL A 97 8.64 19.20 13.25
N LEU A 98 9.81 19.10 12.63
CA LEU A 98 10.90 18.27 13.10
C LEU A 98 11.84 19.11 13.95
N VAL A 99 12.04 18.72 15.21
CA VAL A 99 12.93 19.44 16.13
C VAL A 99 13.95 18.46 16.70
N PRO A 100 15.26 18.72 16.55
CA PRO A 100 16.28 17.95 17.26
C PRO A 100 16.14 18.11 18.77
N PHE A 101 16.26 17.00 19.48
CA PHE A 101 16.18 16.88 20.92
C PHE A 101 17.50 16.31 21.44
N GLN A 102 18.22 17.09 22.24
CA GLN A 102 19.46 16.64 22.86
C GLN A 102 19.11 15.80 24.09
N VAL A 103 19.36 14.49 24.01
CA VAL A 103 19.08 13.54 25.10
C VAL A 103 20.12 13.71 26.20
N ASP A 104 19.67 13.72 27.45
CA ASP A 104 20.55 13.75 28.60
C ASP A 104 21.33 12.44 28.73
N GLY A 105 22.65 12.55 28.81
CA GLY A 105 23.53 11.39 28.85
C GLY A 105 24.99 11.80 28.61
N PRO A 106 25.93 10.85 28.75
CA PRO A 106 27.37 11.14 28.67
C PRO A 106 27.81 11.76 27.33
N ASP A 107 27.08 11.46 26.24
CA ASP A 107 27.43 11.89 24.88
C ASP A 107 26.50 12.97 24.30
N GLY A 108 25.46 13.37 25.04
CA GLY A 108 24.52 14.43 24.63
C GLY A 108 23.94 14.25 23.22
N ALA A 109 23.58 13.02 22.86
CA ALA A 109 23.22 12.65 21.50
C ALA A 109 21.90 13.32 21.04
N LEU A 110 21.83 13.68 19.76
CA LEU A 110 20.66 14.29 19.13
C LEU A 110 19.69 13.22 18.64
N PHE A 111 18.46 13.31 19.11
CA PHE A 111 17.31 12.52 18.67
C PHE A 111 16.34 13.42 17.91
N VAL A 112 15.88 13.01 16.73
CA VAL A 112 14.92 13.83 15.95
C VAL A 112 13.50 13.53 16.41
N VAL A 113 12.74 14.58 16.74
CA VAL A 113 11.35 14.48 17.17
C VAL A 113 10.44 15.15 16.14
N ASP A 114 9.50 14.38 15.58
CA ASP A 114 8.35 14.90 14.86
C ASP A 114 7.30 15.34 15.90
N ARG A 115 7.18 16.66 16.10
CA ARG A 115 6.29 17.25 17.12
C ARG A 115 4.83 17.35 16.65
N GLY A 116 4.55 16.97 15.41
CA GLY A 116 3.24 17.10 14.79
C GLY A 116 3.26 18.03 13.58
N TRP A 117 2.10 18.51 13.19
CA TRP A 117 1.94 19.27 11.95
C TRP A 117 1.39 20.68 12.16
N VAL A 118 1.68 21.54 11.19
CA VAL A 118 1.11 22.88 11.04
C VAL A 118 0.58 23.06 9.60
N PRO A 119 -0.55 23.77 9.39
CA PRO A 119 -1.05 24.03 8.05
C PRO A 119 0.00 24.74 7.19
N THR A 120 0.07 24.41 5.90
CA THR A 120 0.82 25.25 4.97
C THR A 120 0.12 26.61 4.85
N GLY A 121 0.89 27.70 4.73
CA GLY A 121 0.32 29.00 4.38
C GLY A 121 -0.36 28.97 3.00
N GLU A 122 -1.08 30.05 2.66
CA GLU A 122 -1.79 30.17 1.38
C GLU A 122 -0.85 30.04 0.16
N ASP A 123 0.41 30.49 0.31
CA ASP A 123 1.45 30.41 -0.71
C ASP A 123 2.78 29.88 -0.13
N ALA A 124 3.63 29.32 -0.99
CA ALA A 124 4.93 28.71 -0.63
C ALA A 124 5.98 29.69 -0.07
N THR A 125 5.68 30.99 -0.04
CA THR A 125 6.54 32.07 0.46
C THR A 125 6.11 32.60 1.83
N THR A 126 4.93 32.20 2.33
CA THR A 126 4.43 32.66 3.63
C THR A 126 5.16 31.95 4.76
N THR A 127 5.79 32.71 5.65
CA THR A 127 6.35 32.18 6.90
C THR A 127 5.23 31.58 7.74
N VAL A 128 5.27 30.27 7.96
CA VAL A 128 4.27 29.55 8.76
C VAL A 128 4.62 29.71 10.24
N PRO A 129 3.66 30.13 11.10
CA PRO A 129 3.90 30.18 12.54
C PRO A 129 4.06 28.75 13.09
N VAL A 130 5.23 28.44 13.63
CA VAL A 130 5.53 27.15 14.25
C VAL A 130 5.49 27.30 15.77
N PRO A 131 4.66 26.51 16.50
CA PRO A 131 4.68 26.47 17.96
C PRO A 131 6.06 26.11 18.50
N ALA A 132 6.62 26.97 19.36
CA ALA A 132 7.90 26.71 20.00
C ALA A 132 7.82 25.47 20.93
N PRO A 133 8.89 24.66 21.03
CA PRO A 133 8.97 23.63 22.05
C PRO A 133 9.09 24.23 23.46
N PRO A 134 8.83 23.43 24.51
CA PRO A 134 9.13 23.86 25.87
C PRO A 134 10.61 24.21 26.03
N THR A 135 10.90 25.17 26.91
CA THR A 135 12.26 25.62 27.21
C THR A 135 12.85 24.85 28.38
N GLY A 136 14.15 24.55 28.33
CA GLY A 136 14.87 23.85 29.40
C GLY A 136 14.75 22.34 29.30
N GLU A 137 14.96 21.66 30.43
CA GLU A 137 14.84 20.20 30.54
C GLU A 137 13.39 19.77 30.38
N VAL A 138 13.16 18.77 29.53
CA VAL A 138 11.85 18.23 29.18
C VAL A 138 11.89 16.71 29.32
N THR A 139 10.90 16.16 30.01
CA THR A 139 10.55 14.74 29.92
C THR A 139 9.63 14.56 28.72
N LEU A 140 10.14 13.91 27.68
CA LEU A 140 9.46 13.63 26.42
C LEU A 140 8.98 12.18 26.40
N VAL A 141 7.70 11.97 26.11
CA VAL A 141 7.20 10.68 25.65
C VAL A 141 7.05 10.74 24.14
N ALA A 142 7.69 9.83 23.42
CA ALA A 142 7.63 9.73 21.97
C ALA A 142 7.41 8.30 21.51
N ARG A 143 6.67 8.09 20.42
CA ARG A 143 6.55 6.79 19.76
C ARG A 143 7.68 6.61 18.77
N LEU A 144 8.40 5.49 18.87
CA LEU A 144 9.52 5.21 17.98
C LEU A 144 9.06 4.92 16.55
N ARG A 145 9.82 5.45 15.59
CA ARG A 145 9.64 5.22 14.16
C ARG A 145 11.00 4.95 13.52
N PRO A 146 11.07 4.03 12.55
CA PRO A 146 12.32 3.73 11.86
C PRO A 146 12.73 4.93 11.02
N ALA A 147 14.03 5.24 10.97
CA ALA A 147 14.54 6.29 10.10
C ALA A 147 14.18 6.03 8.63
N GLU A 148 13.85 7.11 7.92
CA GLU A 148 13.53 7.05 6.50
C GLU A 148 14.80 7.16 5.66
N SER A 149 14.75 6.68 4.42
CA SER A 149 15.85 6.90 3.50
C SER A 149 16.01 8.40 3.18
N GLY A 150 17.24 8.90 3.27
CA GLY A 150 17.57 10.28 2.91
C GLY A 150 17.15 10.65 1.48
N SER A 151 16.87 11.94 1.30
CA SER A 151 16.51 12.50 0.00
C SER A 151 17.71 13.15 -0.68
N THR A 152 17.73 13.14 -2.02
CA THR A 152 18.67 13.96 -2.81
C THR A 152 18.23 15.42 -2.91
N ARG A 153 16.99 15.74 -2.54
CA ARG A 153 16.42 17.09 -2.55
C ARG A 153 16.46 17.69 -1.15
N THR A 154 17.58 18.33 -0.82
CA THR A 154 17.79 19.03 0.47
C THR A 154 17.64 20.54 0.30
N ALA A 155 17.06 21.20 1.30
CA ALA A 155 17.02 22.65 1.41
C ALA A 155 17.20 23.06 2.88
N GLU A 156 17.81 24.22 3.12
CA GLU A 156 17.99 24.76 4.47
C GLU A 156 16.63 24.98 5.15
N GLY A 157 16.47 24.51 6.38
CA GLY A 157 15.22 24.57 7.14
C GLY A 157 14.09 23.66 6.62
N TYR A 158 14.32 22.84 5.59
CA TYR A 158 13.30 21.95 5.01
C TYR A 158 13.81 20.53 4.76
N ALA A 159 12.93 19.56 4.99
CA ALA A 159 13.18 18.14 4.69
C ALA A 159 12.13 17.57 3.71
N GLN A 160 12.47 16.46 3.07
CA GLN A 160 11.57 15.67 2.20
C GLN A 160 11.33 14.26 2.72
N SER A 161 12.21 13.76 3.59
CA SER A 161 12.09 12.52 4.34
C SER A 161 12.67 12.73 5.74
N ILE A 162 12.29 11.87 6.69
CA ILE A 162 12.81 11.93 8.06
C ILE A 162 14.05 11.03 8.16
N ASP A 163 15.13 11.48 7.53
CA ASP A 163 16.48 10.97 7.77
C ASP A 163 17.10 11.84 8.88
N PRO A 164 17.35 11.31 10.09
CA PRO A 164 17.75 12.14 11.22
C PRO A 164 19.03 12.95 10.98
N ALA A 165 20.01 12.39 10.28
CA ALA A 165 21.26 13.07 9.97
C ALA A 165 21.04 14.24 9.01
N GLN A 166 20.23 14.05 7.96
CA GLN A 166 19.86 15.13 7.04
C GLN A 166 19.02 16.20 7.73
N VAL A 167 18.11 15.82 8.63
CA VAL A 167 17.28 16.76 9.39
C VAL A 167 18.16 17.66 10.27
N VAL A 168 19.08 17.08 11.05
CA VAL A 168 20.01 17.85 11.88
C VAL A 168 20.87 18.79 11.02
N ALA A 169 21.38 18.31 9.88
CA ALA A 169 22.17 19.13 8.96
C ALA A 169 21.36 20.26 8.31
N SER A 170 20.13 20.00 7.89
CA SER A 170 19.21 21.01 7.33
C SER A 170 18.82 22.09 8.33
N GLY A 171 18.82 21.76 9.63
CA GLY A 171 18.60 22.71 10.72
C GLY A 171 19.83 23.57 11.05
N GLY A 172 20.96 23.33 10.40
CA GLY A 172 22.19 24.11 10.62
C GLY A 172 22.93 23.76 11.92
N LEU A 173 22.56 22.68 12.60
CA LEU A 173 23.33 22.16 13.73
C LEU A 173 24.55 21.42 13.23
N ASP A 174 25.71 21.82 13.74
CA ASP A 174 26.94 21.06 13.53
C ASP A 174 26.92 19.80 14.41
N ALA A 175 26.66 18.65 13.79
CA ALA A 175 26.72 17.35 14.46
C ALA A 175 28.15 16.91 14.83
N SER A 176 29.19 17.69 14.50
CA SER A 176 30.59 17.35 14.81
C SER A 176 30.88 17.25 16.31
N GLY A 177 30.00 17.79 17.17
CA GLY A 177 30.13 17.75 18.63
C GLY A 177 29.30 16.69 19.36
N ASN A 178 28.21 16.20 18.75
CA ASN A 178 27.24 15.29 19.38
C ASN A 178 26.89 14.14 18.43
N ALA A 179 26.81 12.91 18.93
CA ALA A 179 26.28 11.79 18.14
C ALA A 179 24.81 12.04 17.75
N VAL A 180 24.36 11.52 16.61
CA VAL A 180 22.96 11.60 16.17
C VAL A 180 22.38 10.20 16.14
N TYR A 181 21.18 9.99 16.68
CA TYR A 181 20.42 8.77 16.48
C TYR A 181 19.95 8.71 15.02
N THR A 182 20.64 7.93 14.20
CA THR A 182 20.44 7.86 12.74
C THR A 182 19.50 6.74 12.31
N GLY A 183 19.31 5.71 13.13
CA GLY A 183 18.42 4.58 12.81
C GLY A 183 16.95 4.79 13.21
N VAL A 184 16.65 5.84 13.96
CA VAL A 184 15.35 6.03 14.62
C VAL A 184 15.01 7.52 14.79
N TYR A 185 13.73 7.85 14.76
CA TYR A 185 13.17 9.13 15.20
C TYR A 185 11.93 8.89 16.07
N GLY A 186 11.45 9.94 16.73
CA GLY A 186 10.28 9.87 17.61
C GLY A 186 9.12 10.72 17.12
N GLN A 187 7.89 10.23 17.28
CA GLN A 187 6.69 11.06 17.17
C GLN A 187 6.23 11.47 18.56
N ARG A 188 6.11 12.78 18.82
CA ARG A 188 5.72 13.32 20.13
C ARG A 188 4.36 12.76 20.57
N VAL A 189 4.29 12.27 21.80
CA VAL A 189 3.05 11.93 22.52
C VAL A 189 2.76 13.00 23.56
N SER A 190 3.70 13.25 24.48
CA SER A 190 3.55 14.24 25.54
C SER A 190 4.90 14.86 25.91
N GLU A 191 4.85 16.07 26.45
CA GLU A 191 6.00 16.85 26.88
C GLU A 191 5.71 17.41 28.28
N ASP A 192 6.66 17.27 29.20
CA ASP A 192 6.60 17.86 30.54
C ASP A 192 7.90 18.63 30.83
N PRO A 193 7.87 19.96 31.03
CA PRO A 193 6.68 20.82 31.04
C PRO A 193 6.00 20.93 29.67
N ALA A 194 4.67 21.04 29.67
CA ALA A 194 3.90 21.25 28.44
C ALA A 194 4.17 22.66 27.85
N PRO A 195 4.27 22.80 26.53
CA PRO A 195 4.45 24.11 25.89
C PRO A 195 3.15 24.92 25.91
N THR A 196 3.27 26.24 25.69
CA THR A 196 2.10 27.14 25.59
C THR A 196 1.14 26.76 24.46
N SER A 197 1.67 26.24 23.35
CA SER A 197 0.91 25.72 22.23
C SER A 197 1.62 24.49 21.64
N VAL A 198 0.83 23.56 21.13
CA VAL A 198 1.31 22.34 20.47
C VAL A 198 0.91 22.35 18.99
N PRO A 199 1.75 21.78 18.09
CA PRO A 199 1.31 21.44 16.74
C PRO A 199 0.15 20.43 16.75
N GLY A 200 -0.54 20.28 15.63
CA GLY A 200 -1.58 19.27 15.48
C GLY A 200 -1.01 17.85 15.59
N ASP A 201 -1.78 16.93 16.18
CA ASP A 201 -1.37 15.54 16.31
C ASP A 201 -1.33 14.82 14.96
N LEU A 202 -0.38 13.90 14.81
CA LEU A 202 -0.27 13.05 13.64
C LEU A 202 -1.39 11.98 13.64
N PRO A 203 -1.83 11.55 12.45
CA PRO A 203 -2.84 10.50 12.37
C PRO A 203 -2.34 9.21 13.02
N THR A 204 -3.26 8.50 13.67
CA THR A 204 -3.02 7.15 14.20
C THR A 204 -2.65 6.19 13.07
N PRO A 205 -1.91 5.10 13.36
CA PRO A 205 -1.64 4.07 12.38
C PRO A 205 -2.96 3.56 11.78
N ASP A 206 -2.96 3.34 10.48
CA ASP A 206 -4.06 2.66 9.83
C ASP A 206 -4.08 1.21 10.33
N LEU A 207 -5.24 0.75 10.79
CA LEU A 207 -5.47 -0.62 11.26
C LEU A 207 -6.39 -1.41 10.32
N ASP A 208 -6.71 -0.89 9.13
CA ASP A 208 -7.47 -1.64 8.13
C ASP A 208 -6.58 -2.72 7.47
N PRO A 209 -6.89 -4.02 7.62
CA PRO A 209 -6.18 -5.09 6.93
C PRO A 209 -6.37 -5.04 5.40
N GLY A 210 -7.39 -4.32 4.93
CA GLY A 210 -7.75 -4.22 3.52
C GLY A 210 -8.33 -5.52 2.96
N SER A 211 -8.45 -5.58 1.64
CA SER A 211 -9.14 -6.68 0.92
C SER A 211 -8.21 -7.77 0.39
N HIS A 212 -6.94 -7.75 0.78
CA HIS A 212 -5.91 -8.68 0.28
C HIS A 212 -6.28 -10.15 0.51
N LEU A 213 -6.85 -10.48 1.67
CA LEU A 213 -7.34 -11.84 1.97
C LEU A 213 -8.43 -12.30 1.00
N SER A 214 -9.46 -11.48 0.82
CA SER A 214 -10.59 -11.76 -0.07
C SER A 214 -10.13 -11.97 -1.51
N TYR A 215 -9.18 -11.15 -1.98
CA TYR A 215 -8.59 -11.32 -3.30
C TYR A 215 -7.76 -12.60 -3.43
N ALA A 216 -7.01 -13.00 -2.39
CA ALA A 216 -6.27 -14.26 -2.41
C ALA A 216 -7.21 -15.45 -2.66
N PHE A 217 -8.33 -15.51 -1.92
CA PHE A 217 -9.35 -16.53 -2.12
C PHE A 217 -10.01 -16.45 -3.49
N GLN A 218 -10.34 -15.24 -3.97
CA GLN A 218 -10.90 -15.04 -5.31
C GLN A 218 -10.00 -15.65 -6.40
N TRP A 219 -8.68 -15.41 -6.32
CA TRP A 219 -7.73 -15.98 -7.27
C TRP A 219 -7.67 -17.51 -7.20
N TRP A 220 -7.74 -18.10 -6.02
CA TRP A 220 -7.78 -19.57 -5.90
C TRP A 220 -9.09 -20.17 -6.40
N VAL A 221 -10.22 -19.48 -6.22
CA VAL A 221 -11.51 -19.86 -6.83
C VAL A 221 -11.42 -19.82 -8.36
N PHE A 222 -10.79 -18.79 -8.94
CA PHE A 222 -10.55 -18.75 -10.39
C PHE A 222 -9.60 -19.85 -10.86
N ALA A 223 -8.57 -20.18 -10.08
CA ALA A 223 -7.68 -21.29 -10.40
C ALA A 223 -8.46 -22.61 -10.47
N LEU A 224 -9.28 -22.89 -9.46
CA LEU A 224 -10.13 -24.07 -9.41
C LEU A 224 -11.18 -24.08 -10.54
N GLY A 225 -11.85 -22.95 -10.74
CA GLY A 225 -12.85 -22.77 -11.80
C GLY A 225 -12.28 -22.98 -13.19
N SER A 226 -11.04 -22.53 -13.44
CA SER A 226 -10.33 -22.75 -14.70
C SER A 226 -10.06 -24.24 -14.93
N LEU A 227 -9.54 -24.95 -13.93
CA LEU A 227 -9.31 -26.40 -14.05
C LEU A 227 -10.62 -27.14 -14.35
N ILE A 228 -11.71 -26.82 -13.65
CA ILE A 228 -13.01 -27.46 -13.85
C ILE A 228 -13.57 -27.13 -15.25
N GLY A 229 -13.62 -25.85 -15.61
CA GLY A 229 -14.20 -25.37 -16.86
C GLY A 229 -13.46 -25.91 -18.09
N PHE A 230 -12.13 -25.81 -18.12
CA PHE A 230 -11.34 -26.32 -19.24
C PHE A 230 -11.33 -27.85 -19.32
N SER A 231 -11.35 -28.55 -18.19
CA SER A 231 -11.49 -30.02 -18.20
C SER A 231 -12.86 -30.47 -18.71
N TRP A 232 -13.92 -29.73 -18.34
CA TRP A 232 -15.27 -29.99 -18.85
C TRP A 232 -15.36 -29.73 -20.37
N LEU A 233 -14.83 -28.60 -20.84
CA LEU A 233 -14.75 -28.29 -22.28
C LEU A 233 -13.92 -29.31 -23.06
N ALA A 234 -12.77 -29.72 -22.53
CA ALA A 234 -11.94 -30.76 -23.14
C ALA A 234 -12.66 -32.11 -23.19
N ARG A 235 -13.40 -32.47 -22.13
CA ARG A 235 -14.20 -33.71 -22.12
C ARG A 235 -15.30 -33.67 -23.17
N ARG A 236 -15.97 -32.53 -23.33
CA ARG A 236 -17.01 -32.34 -24.36
C ARG A 236 -16.42 -32.49 -25.76
N GLU A 237 -15.29 -31.83 -26.06
CA GLU A 237 -14.59 -31.95 -27.36
C GLU A 237 -14.23 -33.42 -27.66
N LEU A 238 -13.79 -34.19 -26.65
CA LEU A 238 -13.47 -35.61 -26.82
C LEU A 238 -14.69 -36.51 -27.03
N VAL A 239 -15.86 -36.14 -26.52
CA VAL A 239 -17.12 -36.85 -26.75
C VAL A 239 -17.62 -36.55 -28.16
N ASP A 240 -17.65 -35.28 -28.55
CA ASP A 240 -18.07 -34.82 -29.87
C ASP A 240 -17.18 -35.47 -30.97
N GLU A 241 -15.85 -35.48 -30.79
CA GLU A 241 -14.91 -36.15 -31.71
C GLU A 241 -15.14 -37.68 -31.79
N ARG A 242 -15.60 -38.34 -30.71
CA ARG A 242 -15.88 -39.78 -30.72
C ARG A 242 -17.15 -40.09 -31.50
N GLU A 243 -18.21 -39.31 -31.29
CA GLU A 243 -19.48 -39.46 -32.01
C GLU A 243 -19.28 -39.29 -33.52
N GLU A 244 -18.51 -38.27 -33.95
CA GLU A 244 -18.17 -38.07 -35.37
C GLU A 244 -17.40 -39.25 -35.98
N LEU A 245 -16.46 -39.84 -35.23
CA LEU A 245 -15.70 -41.01 -35.68
C LEU A 245 -16.57 -42.27 -35.75
N GLU A 246 -17.48 -42.46 -34.78
CA GLU A 246 -18.44 -43.57 -34.77
C GLU A 246 -19.41 -43.46 -35.96
N GLU A 247 -20.00 -42.28 -36.21
CA GLU A 247 -20.85 -42.01 -37.38
C GLU A 247 -20.12 -42.27 -38.71
N ALA A 248 -18.87 -41.80 -38.84
CA ALA A 248 -18.06 -42.03 -40.02
C ALA A 248 -17.75 -43.53 -40.24
N SER A 249 -17.50 -44.28 -39.17
CA SER A 249 -17.23 -45.72 -39.23
C SER A 249 -18.48 -46.57 -39.51
N ALA A 250 -19.66 -46.11 -39.06
CA ALA A 250 -20.95 -46.78 -39.24
C ALA A 250 -21.53 -46.63 -40.65
N SER A 251 -20.86 -45.91 -41.56
CA SER A 251 -21.28 -45.74 -42.95
C SER A 251 -20.26 -46.33 -43.94
N PRO A 252 -20.10 -47.67 -44.06
CA PRO A 252 -19.09 -48.28 -44.91
C PRO A 252 -19.53 -48.53 -46.37
N ASN A 253 -20.74 -48.10 -46.79
CA ASN A 253 -21.19 -48.38 -48.15
C ASN A 253 -22.09 -47.28 -48.73
N ARG A 254 -21.48 -46.25 -49.28
CA ARG A 254 -22.05 -45.43 -50.35
C ARG A 254 -20.92 -45.03 -51.28
N ASP A 255 -20.59 -45.90 -52.22
CA ASP A 255 -20.12 -45.43 -53.51
C ASP A 255 -20.94 -46.06 -54.64
N GLU A 256 -21.05 -45.27 -55.70
CA GLU A 256 -21.67 -45.49 -57.00
C GLU A 256 -23.21 -45.38 -57.11
N GLY A 257 -23.64 -44.19 -57.55
CA GLY A 257 -24.81 -44.04 -58.41
C GLY A 257 -26.00 -43.28 -57.84
N GLU A 258 -25.92 -41.94 -57.78
CA GLU A 258 -26.98 -41.00 -58.23
C GLU A 258 -26.62 -39.56 -57.81
N PRO A 259 -26.78 -38.55 -58.68
CA PRO A 259 -26.52 -37.15 -58.33
C PRO A 259 -27.67 -36.64 -57.45
N ARG A 260 -27.51 -36.72 -56.13
CA ARG A 260 -28.45 -36.09 -55.19
C ARG A 260 -28.19 -34.59 -55.09
N GLU A 261 -29.23 -33.86 -55.45
CA GLU A 261 -29.33 -32.41 -55.42
C GLU A 261 -28.84 -31.81 -54.10
N ARG A 262 -28.18 -30.65 -54.23
CA ARG A 262 -27.74 -29.79 -53.14
C ARG A 262 -28.91 -29.38 -52.25
N SER A 263 -29.17 -30.17 -51.20
CA SER A 263 -29.97 -29.76 -50.06
C SER A 263 -29.16 -28.74 -49.25
N VAL A 264 -29.48 -27.47 -49.46
CA VAL A 264 -28.93 -26.31 -48.75
C VAL A 264 -29.12 -26.48 -47.24
N ALA A 265 -28.04 -26.83 -46.53
CA ALA A 265 -28.01 -26.77 -45.08
C ALA A 265 -28.06 -25.29 -44.65
N ARG A 266 -29.19 -24.94 -44.01
CA ARG A 266 -29.49 -23.62 -43.46
C ARG A 266 -28.46 -23.28 -42.36
N PRO A 267 -27.77 -22.14 -42.39
CA PRO A 267 -26.89 -21.75 -41.29
C PRO A 267 -27.77 -21.38 -40.09
N ARG A 268 -27.64 -22.11 -38.97
CA ARG A 268 -28.14 -21.63 -37.68
C ARG A 268 -27.23 -20.50 -37.20
N ARG A 269 -27.46 -19.31 -37.72
CA ARG A 269 -26.94 -18.05 -37.16
C ARG A 269 -27.76 -17.76 -35.89
N ARG A 270 -27.22 -18.09 -34.73
CA ARG A 270 -27.75 -17.64 -33.43
C ARG A 270 -26.76 -16.67 -32.80
N GLU A 271 -26.52 -15.57 -33.49
CA GLU A 271 -25.59 -14.51 -33.05
C GLU A 271 -26.10 -13.09 -33.36
N GLY A 272 -27.32 -12.93 -33.92
CA GLY A 272 -27.83 -11.60 -34.32
C GLY A 272 -28.94 -11.01 -33.45
N ARG A 273 -29.43 -11.71 -32.42
CA ARG A 273 -30.55 -11.23 -31.59
C ARG A 273 -30.09 -10.54 -30.31
N ALA A 274 -28.97 -10.96 -29.75
CA ALA A 274 -28.43 -10.37 -28.52
C ALA A 274 -27.79 -9.00 -28.79
N GLU A 275 -26.97 -8.87 -29.85
CA GLU A 275 -26.36 -7.58 -30.22
C GLU A 275 -27.40 -6.52 -30.63
N ALA A 276 -28.47 -6.91 -31.34
CA ALA A 276 -29.53 -5.96 -31.73
C ALA A 276 -30.41 -5.52 -30.55
N GLU A 277 -30.54 -6.34 -29.50
CA GLU A 277 -31.21 -5.98 -28.25
C GLU A 277 -30.30 -5.09 -27.38
N GLU A 278 -28.97 -5.28 -27.44
CA GLU A 278 -27.97 -4.46 -26.75
C GLU A 278 -27.80 -3.06 -27.38
N ASP A 279 -27.72 -2.98 -28.72
CA ASP A 279 -27.66 -1.71 -29.45
C ASP A 279 -28.95 -0.86 -29.25
N ALA A 280 -30.12 -1.50 -29.22
CA ALA A 280 -31.39 -0.83 -28.97
C ALA A 280 -31.51 -0.30 -27.52
N LEU A 281 -30.89 -0.99 -26.55
CA LEU A 281 -30.83 -0.53 -25.15
C LEU A 281 -29.84 0.63 -24.97
N ILE A 282 -28.74 0.64 -25.71
CA ILE A 282 -27.75 1.73 -25.70
C ILE A 282 -28.31 2.99 -26.36
N ASP A 283 -29.01 2.88 -27.51
CA ASP A 283 -29.66 4.02 -28.17
C ASP A 283 -30.80 4.61 -27.33
N ALA A 284 -31.57 3.78 -26.62
CA ALA A 284 -32.61 4.24 -25.70
C ALA A 284 -32.03 4.99 -24.48
N GLN A 285 -30.86 4.59 -23.96
CA GLN A 285 -30.17 5.29 -22.88
C GLN A 285 -29.51 6.60 -23.31
N LEU A 286 -29.11 6.72 -24.58
CA LEU A 286 -28.54 7.95 -25.13
C LEU A 286 -29.61 9.00 -25.47
N ALA A 287 -30.82 8.58 -25.81
CA ALA A 287 -31.95 9.46 -26.10
C ALA A 287 -32.59 10.10 -24.84
N ASP A 288 -32.38 9.53 -23.65
CA ASP A 288 -32.99 9.98 -22.38
C ASP A 288 -32.10 10.96 -21.58
N ARG A 289 -31.00 11.45 -22.16
CA ARG A 289 -30.19 12.51 -21.54
C ARG A 289 -30.74 13.90 -21.92
N PRO A 290 -31.31 14.68 -20.99
CA PRO A 290 -31.63 16.07 -21.27
C PRO A 290 -30.33 16.83 -21.55
N GLY A 291 -30.27 17.49 -22.71
CA GLY A 291 -29.14 18.33 -23.10
C GLY A 291 -28.97 19.52 -22.14
N PRO A 292 -27.76 20.11 -22.07
CA PRO A 292 -27.51 21.25 -21.18
C PRO A 292 -28.33 22.46 -21.64
N GLU A 293 -29.18 22.98 -20.74
CA GLU A 293 -29.84 24.27 -20.93
C GLU A 293 -28.79 25.38 -20.94
N SER A 294 -28.93 26.29 -21.91
CA SER A 294 -28.14 27.51 -22.13
C SER A 294 -28.47 28.62 -21.13
#